data_AF-A0AA36HFY8-F1
#
_entry.id   AF-A0AA36HFY8-F1
#
_cell.length_a   1.000
_cell.length_b   1.000
_cell.length_c   1.000
_cell.angle_alpha   90.00
_cell.angle_beta   90.00
_cell.angle_gamma   90.00
#
_symmetry.space_group_name_H-M   'P 1'
#
loop_
_entity.id
_entity.type
_entity.pdbx_description
1 polymer ?
#
loop_
_entity_poly.entity_id
_entity_poly.type
_entity_poly.pdbx_seq_one_letter_code
_entity_poly.pdbx_strand_id
1 'polypeptide(L)'
;VYPKAAGSLDNIGAPPKPLRTFRDNPRQSHRSSMVHCKGAPVEAAGAPYHCTEEQFLDAILEKFPQGTCWYMNNGRLFFVNPYSDISFSKRRPSPAISSISVSLLKQRNAALILRGVAGSGKSQISELICLDIAKRFCPRGTIFAILHAAFVALRPFITINNKHNNQSSTALAHMEFCIRNGRLMCVRLKHFMLDSPSRGCRANIFAMLANDLDEHDKENYRISGFRLKDDHQGFGNVADLRSALTELGISHEDIFK
;
A
#
# COMPACT_ATOMS: atom_id res chain seq x y z
N VAL A 1 -15.11 14.86 51.09
CA VAL A 1 -13.93 14.16 51.62
C VAL A 1 -13.87 12.78 50.97
N TYR A 2 -12.81 12.51 50.20
CA TYR A 2 -12.49 11.21 49.59
C TYR A 2 -12.14 10.15 50.67
N PRO A 3 -12.19 8.85 50.34
CA PRO A 3 -10.98 8.16 49.85
C PRO A 3 -11.27 7.32 48.60
N LYS A 4 -10.55 7.51 47.48
CA LYS A 4 -9.28 6.84 47.11
C LYS A 4 -9.31 5.32 47.28
N ALA A 5 -9.66 4.62 46.20
CA ALA A 5 -9.27 3.23 45.98
C ALA A 5 -7.78 3.20 45.59
N ALA A 6 -6.98 2.54 46.44
CA ALA A 6 -5.67 2.03 46.09
C ALA A 6 -5.86 0.61 45.52
N GLY A 7 -5.24 0.33 44.37
CA GLY A 7 -5.35 -0.96 43.70
C GLY A 7 -4.24 -1.15 42.66
N SER A 8 -3.08 -1.59 43.17
CA SER A 8 -2.05 -2.41 42.54
C SER A 8 -1.77 -2.26 41.04
N LEU A 9 -0.58 -1.71 40.75
CA LEU A 9 0.27 -2.19 39.66
C LEU A 9 0.56 -3.68 39.91
N ASP A 10 0.19 -4.53 38.95
CA ASP A 10 0.91 -5.76 38.56
C ASP A 10 0.03 -6.55 37.58
N ASN A 11 0.41 -6.51 36.31
CA ASN A 11 0.19 -7.59 35.33
C ASN A 11 0.95 -7.26 34.04
N ILE A 12 2.25 -7.52 34.06
CA ILE A 12 3.07 -7.65 32.86
C ILE A 12 2.66 -8.97 32.20
N GLY A 13 1.70 -8.88 31.27
CA GLY A 13 1.33 -10.00 30.41
C GLY A 13 2.37 -10.19 29.30
N ALA A 14 3.10 -11.29 29.36
CA ALA A 14 4.04 -11.74 28.34
C ALA A 14 3.40 -11.77 26.93
N PRO A 15 4.20 -11.59 25.84
CA PRO A 15 3.67 -11.64 24.49
C PRO A 15 3.09 -13.03 24.17
N PRO A 16 1.98 -13.10 23.39
CA PRO A 16 1.38 -14.36 23.04
C PRO A 16 2.33 -15.20 22.17
N LYS A 17 2.48 -16.47 22.54
CA LYS A 17 3.24 -17.48 21.78
C LYS A 17 2.70 -17.60 20.35
N PRO A 18 3.56 -17.77 19.32
CA PRO A 18 3.10 -17.97 17.95
C PRO A 18 2.32 -19.28 17.82
N LEU A 19 1.18 -19.18 17.15
CA LEU A 19 0.33 -20.31 16.76
C LEU A 19 1.05 -21.23 15.77
N ARG A 20 0.77 -22.52 15.94
CA ARG A 20 1.36 -23.68 15.26
C ARG A 20 1.61 -23.49 13.75
N THR A 21 2.81 -23.88 13.35
CA THR A 21 3.27 -24.05 11.97
C THR A 21 2.44 -25.08 11.21
N PHE A 22 1.88 -24.69 10.07
CA PHE A 22 1.44 -25.64 9.05
C PHE A 22 2.70 -26.26 8.41
N ARG A 23 2.79 -27.60 8.46
CA ARG A 23 3.81 -28.39 7.78
C ARG A 23 3.56 -28.36 6.27
N ASP A 24 4.49 -27.79 5.51
CA ASP A 24 4.57 -28.01 4.06
C ASP A 24 5.49 -29.22 3.78
N ASN A 25 4.96 -30.22 3.07
CA ASN A 25 5.70 -31.36 2.53
C ASN A 25 6.56 -30.91 1.33
N PRO A 26 7.81 -31.38 1.17
CA PRO A 26 8.66 -31.00 0.04
C PRO A 26 8.46 -31.95 -1.16
N ARG A 27 8.27 -31.39 -2.36
CA ARG A 27 8.47 -31.98 -3.72
C ARG A 27 7.95 -30.93 -4.73
N GLN A 28 8.57 -30.54 -5.84
CA GLN A 28 9.66 -31.04 -6.68
C GLN A 28 10.29 -29.84 -7.40
N SER A 29 11.61 -29.88 -7.61
CA SER A 29 12.34 -28.89 -8.41
C SER A 29 12.07 -29.10 -9.90
N HIS A 30 11.43 -28.13 -10.56
CA HIS A 30 11.51 -28.01 -12.02
C HIS A 30 12.46 -26.87 -12.38
N ARG A 31 13.62 -27.24 -12.91
CA ARG A 31 14.56 -26.35 -13.60
C ARG A 31 13.85 -25.76 -14.82
N SER A 32 13.64 -24.45 -14.83
CA SER A 32 13.32 -23.70 -16.04
C SER A 32 14.50 -22.80 -16.43
N SER A 33 14.96 -23.03 -17.65
CA SER A 33 16.06 -22.37 -18.36
C SER A 33 15.98 -20.83 -18.32
N MET A 34 17.04 -20.19 -17.82
CA MET A 34 17.24 -18.74 -17.90
C MET A 34 17.63 -18.32 -19.32
N VAL A 35 16.78 -17.53 -19.98
CA VAL A 35 17.14 -16.78 -21.18
C VAL A 35 17.80 -15.47 -20.74
N HIS A 36 19.04 -15.26 -21.15
CA HIS A 36 19.82 -14.04 -20.94
C HIS A 36 19.22 -12.85 -21.72
N CYS A 37 18.83 -11.79 -21.01
CA CYS A 37 18.66 -10.46 -21.60
C CYS A 37 19.83 -9.57 -21.17
N LYS A 38 20.72 -9.23 -22.12
CA LYS A 38 21.81 -8.25 -21.93
C LYS A 38 21.25 -6.82 -22.03
N GLY A 39 21.61 -5.96 -21.07
CA GLY A 39 21.34 -4.51 -21.13
C GLY A 39 21.47 -3.75 -19.80
N ALA A 40 22.70 -3.69 -19.24
CA ALA A 40 23.33 -2.68 -18.34
C ALA A 40 22.61 -2.10 -17.07
N PRO A 41 23.42 -1.60 -16.12
CA PRO A 41 24.07 -2.33 -15.04
C PRO A 41 23.18 -2.36 -13.80
N VAL A 42 22.71 -3.56 -13.43
CA VAL A 42 22.55 -3.88 -12.01
C VAL A 42 23.98 -4.18 -11.56
N GLU A 43 24.48 -3.55 -10.50
CA GLU A 43 25.64 -4.09 -9.77
C GLU A 43 25.21 -5.43 -9.14
N ALA A 44 25.05 -6.41 -10.01
CA ALA A 44 25.05 -7.81 -9.71
C ALA A 44 26.53 -8.21 -9.73
N ALA A 45 27.24 -7.85 -8.67
CA ALA A 45 28.42 -8.61 -8.31
C ALA A 45 27.93 -10.04 -8.08
N GLY A 46 28.39 -10.95 -8.93
CA GLY A 46 28.01 -12.34 -8.90
C GLY A 46 28.28 -12.96 -7.55
N ALA A 47 27.23 -13.47 -6.92
CA ALA A 47 27.33 -14.54 -5.95
C ALA A 47 26.20 -15.52 -6.23
N PRO A 48 26.48 -16.74 -6.72
CA PRO A 48 25.51 -17.82 -6.61
C PRO A 48 25.50 -18.30 -5.15
N TYR A 49 24.35 -18.85 -4.73
CA TYR A 49 24.08 -19.58 -3.49
C TYR A 49 23.58 -18.76 -2.29
N HIS A 50 22.31 -19.04 -1.97
CA HIS A 50 21.70 -18.97 -0.64
C HIS A 50 22.43 -18.13 0.41
N CYS A 51 22.06 -16.86 0.50
CA CYS A 51 22.35 -16.04 1.65
C CYS A 51 21.62 -16.62 2.87
N THR A 52 22.33 -16.83 3.98
CA THR A 52 21.69 -17.18 5.25
C THR A 52 20.76 -16.04 5.70
N GLU A 53 19.80 -16.33 6.58
CA GLU A 53 18.90 -15.29 7.09
C GLU A 53 19.68 -14.18 7.81
N GLU A 54 20.72 -14.54 8.56
CA GLU A 54 21.62 -13.61 9.26
C GLU A 54 22.36 -12.68 8.29
N GLN A 55 23.04 -13.23 7.28
CA GLN A 55 23.74 -12.43 6.27
C GLN A 55 22.79 -11.52 5.48
N PHE A 56 21.54 -11.96 5.28
CA PHE A 56 20.54 -11.16 4.60
C PHE A 56 20.09 -9.97 5.47
N LEU A 57 19.90 -10.21 6.77
CA LEU A 57 19.58 -9.16 7.74
C LEU A 57 20.73 -8.17 7.88
N ASP A 58 21.98 -8.63 7.96
CA ASP A 58 23.17 -7.78 8.02
C ASP A 58 23.25 -6.85 6.80
N ALA A 59 23.01 -7.39 5.60
CA ALA A 59 22.97 -6.60 4.37
C ALA A 59 21.86 -5.54 4.38
N ILE A 60 20.71 -5.82 5.01
CA ILE A 60 19.64 -4.83 5.18
C ILE A 60 20.09 -3.74 6.17
N LEU A 61 20.62 -4.13 7.33
CA LEU A 61 21.05 -3.20 8.37
C LEU A 61 22.16 -2.25 7.87
N GLU A 62 23.06 -2.74 7.02
CA GLU A 62 24.15 -1.95 6.44
C GLU A 62 23.65 -0.97 5.37
N LYS A 63 22.77 -1.41 4.45
CA LYS A 63 22.40 -0.66 3.24
C LYS A 63 21.16 0.21 3.40
N PHE A 64 20.27 -0.13 4.32
CA PHE A 64 19.03 0.62 4.54
C PHE A 64 19.28 2.07 4.98
N PRO A 65 20.21 2.36 5.93
CA PRO A 65 20.58 3.74 6.28
C PRO A 65 21.11 4.56 5.10
N GLN A 66 21.63 3.90 4.07
CA GLN A 66 22.15 4.51 2.84
C GLN A 66 21.03 4.82 1.82
N GLY A 67 19.77 4.53 2.15
CA GLY A 67 18.60 4.76 1.31
C GLY A 67 18.18 3.56 0.45
N THR A 68 18.79 2.39 0.64
CA THR A 68 18.39 1.17 -0.09
C THR A 68 17.14 0.57 0.54
N CYS A 69 16.05 0.49 -0.22
CA CYS A 69 14.77 -0.05 0.28
C CYS A 69 14.41 -1.42 -0.31
N TRP A 70 15.16 -1.90 -1.31
CA TRP A 70 14.82 -3.11 -2.09
C TRP A 70 15.94 -4.13 -2.03
N TYR A 71 15.58 -5.39 -1.74
CA TYR A 71 16.52 -6.46 -1.50
C TYR A 71 16.05 -7.75 -2.18
N MET A 72 16.98 -8.55 -2.71
CA MET A 72 16.67 -9.85 -3.31
C MET A 72 17.25 -10.95 -2.43
N ASN A 73 16.45 -11.97 -2.12
CA ASN A 73 16.93 -13.18 -1.47
C ASN A 73 16.14 -14.40 -1.95
N ASN A 74 16.86 -15.44 -2.38
CA ASN A 74 16.27 -16.71 -2.84
C ASN A 74 15.12 -16.55 -3.85
N GLY A 75 15.29 -15.63 -4.82
CA GLY A 75 14.29 -15.36 -5.85
C GLY A 75 13.05 -14.57 -5.37
N ARG A 76 13.03 -14.13 -4.11
CA ARG A 76 11.99 -13.26 -3.55
C ARG A 76 12.52 -11.83 -3.45
N LEU A 77 11.66 -10.88 -3.80
CA LEU A 77 11.92 -9.45 -3.64
C LEU A 77 11.36 -8.99 -2.29
N PHE A 78 12.20 -8.34 -1.50
CA PHE A 78 11.87 -7.75 -0.22
C PHE A 78 11.94 -6.23 -0.32
N PHE A 79 11.00 -5.58 0.37
CA PHE A 79 10.96 -4.15 0.51
C PHE A 79 10.93 -3.78 1.99
N VAL A 80 11.75 -2.80 2.38
CA VAL A 80 11.75 -2.20 3.71
C VAL A 80 11.22 -0.79 3.60
N ASN A 81 10.13 -0.49 4.32
CA ASN A 81 9.47 0.81 4.25
C ASN A 81 10.32 1.88 4.97
N PRO A 82 10.82 2.92 4.29
CA PRO A 82 11.58 3.98 4.93
C PRO A 82 10.70 4.97 5.71
N TYR A 83 9.37 4.86 5.66
CA TYR A 83 8.42 5.85 6.18
C TYR A 83 8.67 7.27 5.63
N SER A 84 9.33 7.35 4.49
CA SER A 84 9.59 8.56 3.73
C SER A 84 9.10 8.37 2.29
N ASP A 85 8.98 9.48 1.57
CA ASP A 85 8.51 9.46 0.19
C ASP A 85 9.53 8.76 -0.74
N ILE A 86 9.16 7.58 -1.25
CA ILE A 86 9.96 6.81 -2.23
C ILE A 86 9.72 7.24 -3.68
N SER A 87 8.73 8.09 -3.93
CA SER A 87 8.35 8.59 -5.26
C SER A 87 9.11 9.88 -5.64
N PHE A 88 9.49 10.70 -4.66
CA PHE A 88 10.20 11.99 -4.86
C PHE A 88 11.72 11.92 -4.68
N SER A 89 12.31 10.74 -4.53
CA SER A 89 13.76 10.62 -4.67
C SER A 89 14.14 11.15 -6.05
N LYS A 90 14.85 12.29 -6.11
CA LYS A 90 15.39 12.90 -7.35
C LYS A 90 16.28 11.94 -8.16
N ARG A 91 16.51 10.73 -7.64
CA ARG A 91 17.26 9.63 -8.24
C ARG A 91 16.31 8.63 -8.93
N ARG A 92 15.64 9.05 -10.00
CA ARG A 92 14.85 8.21 -10.93
C ARG A 92 13.65 7.47 -10.27
N PRO A 93 12.58 7.12 -11.02
CA PRO A 93 11.63 6.12 -10.53
C PRO A 93 12.40 4.90 -10.05
N SER A 94 12.11 4.41 -8.84
CA SER A 94 12.88 3.32 -8.24
C SER A 94 13.05 2.19 -9.26
N PRO A 95 14.30 1.80 -9.59
CA PRO A 95 14.55 0.81 -10.64
C PRO A 95 13.79 -0.50 -10.38
N ALA A 96 13.46 -0.80 -9.12
CA ALA A 96 12.63 -1.94 -8.74
C ALA A 96 11.20 -1.86 -9.26
N ILE A 97 10.47 -0.75 -9.05
CA ILE A 97 9.06 -0.60 -9.51
C ILE A 97 8.98 -0.78 -11.02
N SER A 98 9.84 -0.06 -11.76
CA SER A 98 9.91 -0.17 -13.22
C SER A 98 10.23 -1.60 -13.66
N SER A 99 11.17 -2.28 -13.00
CA SER A 99 11.54 -3.67 -13.32
C SER A 99 10.42 -4.67 -13.04
N ILE A 100 9.66 -4.48 -11.95
CA ILE A 100 8.50 -5.31 -11.62
C ILE A 100 7.44 -5.15 -12.71
N SER A 101 7.07 -3.92 -13.05
CA SER A 101 6.08 -3.64 -14.11
C SER A 101 6.48 -4.26 -15.44
N VAL A 102 7.73 -4.07 -15.89
CA VAL A 102 8.24 -4.68 -17.13
C VAL A 102 8.17 -6.21 -17.05
N SER A 103 8.52 -6.79 -15.92
CA SER A 103 8.49 -8.26 -15.74
C SER A 103 7.08 -8.82 -15.80
N LEU A 104 6.10 -8.12 -15.22
CA LEU A 104 4.69 -8.48 -15.30
C LEU A 104 4.16 -8.42 -16.74
N LEU A 105 4.53 -7.38 -17.50
CA LEU A 105 4.06 -7.16 -18.87
C LEU A 105 4.73 -8.07 -19.91
N LYS A 106 5.87 -8.69 -19.59
CA LYS A 106 6.55 -9.66 -20.47
C LYS A 106 5.81 -11.00 -20.56
N GLN A 107 5.01 -11.33 -19.56
CA GLN A 107 4.28 -12.60 -19.49
C GLN A 107 2.86 -12.41 -19.99
N ARG A 108 2.28 -13.44 -20.64
CA ARG A 108 0.88 -13.39 -21.10
C ARG A 108 -0.10 -13.26 -19.93
N ASN A 109 0.13 -14.03 -18.87
CA ASN A 109 -0.61 -13.97 -17.62
C ASN A 109 0.40 -13.94 -16.49
N ALA A 110 0.34 -12.91 -15.64
CA ALA A 110 1.19 -12.78 -14.47
C ALA A 110 0.41 -12.21 -13.30
N ALA A 111 0.85 -12.56 -12.10
CA ALA A 111 0.33 -12.03 -10.85
C ALA A 111 1.49 -11.63 -9.95
N LEU A 112 1.37 -10.47 -9.32
CA LEU A 112 2.25 -10.05 -8.23
C LEU A 112 1.48 -10.17 -6.92
N ILE A 113 2.05 -10.88 -5.95
CA ILE A 113 1.48 -11.02 -4.62
C ILE A 113 2.38 -10.27 -3.65
N LEU A 114 1.85 -9.19 -3.07
CA LEU A 114 2.53 -8.41 -2.03
C LEU A 114 2.08 -8.92 -0.66
N ARG A 115 3.04 -9.34 0.16
CA ARG A 115 2.81 -9.85 1.53
C ARG A 115 3.58 -9.01 2.54
N GLY A 116 3.03 -8.88 3.75
CA GLY A 116 3.64 -8.12 4.83
C GLY A 116 2.62 -7.58 5.82
N VAL A 117 3.10 -7.15 6.99
CA VAL A 117 2.27 -6.59 8.08
C VAL A 117 1.73 -5.19 7.77
N ALA A 118 0.75 -4.71 8.53
CA ALA A 118 0.28 -3.32 8.43
C ALA A 118 1.47 -2.34 8.56
N GLY A 119 1.48 -1.26 7.77
CA GLY A 119 2.59 -0.29 7.76
C GLY A 119 3.78 -0.69 6.88
N SER A 120 3.84 -1.89 6.30
CA SER A 120 4.97 -2.32 5.46
C SER A 120 5.05 -1.70 4.05
N GLY A 121 4.20 -0.71 3.73
CA GLY A 121 4.20 -0.02 2.42
C GLY A 121 3.50 -0.74 1.26
N LYS A 122 2.81 -1.88 1.50
CA LYS A 122 2.15 -2.67 0.45
C LYS A 122 1.23 -1.84 -0.45
N SER A 123 0.30 -1.09 0.14
CA SER A 123 -0.70 -0.31 -0.60
C SER A 123 -0.01 0.72 -1.52
N GLN A 124 0.93 1.47 -0.97
CA GLN A 124 1.69 2.47 -1.72
C GLN A 124 2.47 1.83 -2.88
N ILE A 125 3.16 0.71 -2.65
CA ILE A 125 3.90 0.00 -3.70
C ILE A 125 2.96 -0.54 -4.77
N SER A 126 1.83 -1.14 -4.39
CA SER A 126 0.86 -1.64 -5.38
C SER A 126 0.34 -0.52 -6.26
N GLU A 127 0.00 0.63 -5.68
CA GLU A 127 -0.45 1.80 -6.42
C GLU A 127 0.64 2.31 -7.37
N LEU A 128 1.89 2.46 -6.90
CA LEU A 128 3.00 2.91 -7.75
C LEU A 128 3.29 1.97 -8.92
N ILE A 129 3.22 0.65 -8.71
CA ILE A 129 3.37 -0.34 -9.79
C ILE A 129 2.23 -0.20 -10.80
N CYS A 130 0.98 -0.08 -10.32
CA CYS A 130 -0.19 0.08 -11.18
C CYS A 130 -0.12 1.36 -12.01
N LEU A 131 0.32 2.46 -11.40
CA LEU A 131 0.53 3.74 -12.07
C LEU A 131 1.68 3.67 -13.09
N ASP A 132 2.79 2.98 -12.78
CA ASP A 132 3.88 2.75 -13.73
C ASP A 132 3.41 1.92 -14.94
N ILE A 133 2.61 0.87 -14.71
CA ILE A 133 1.98 0.09 -15.80
C ILE A 133 1.07 0.99 -16.64
N ALA A 134 0.17 1.75 -16.03
CA ALA A 134 -0.74 2.65 -16.75
C ALA A 134 0.04 3.69 -17.60
N LYS A 135 1.09 4.29 -17.02
CA LYS A 135 1.95 5.26 -17.71
C LYS A 135 2.65 4.68 -18.94
N ARG A 136 2.99 3.38 -18.95
CA ARG A 136 3.60 2.73 -20.12
C ARG A 136 2.64 2.59 -21.28
N PHE A 137 1.37 2.31 -21.02
CA PHE A 137 0.34 2.22 -22.06
C PHE A 137 -0.18 3.59 -22.49
N CYS A 138 -0.11 4.59 -21.61
CA CYS A 138 -0.62 5.92 -21.87
C CYS A 138 0.31 7.03 -21.30
N PRO A 139 1.48 7.28 -21.92
CA PRO A 139 2.50 8.19 -21.36
C PRO A 139 2.07 9.65 -21.23
N ARG A 140 1.08 10.07 -22.02
CA ARG A 140 0.54 11.44 -22.07
C ARG A 140 -0.94 11.51 -21.67
N GLY A 141 -1.52 10.40 -21.19
CA GLY A 141 -2.97 10.24 -21.28
C GLY A 141 -3.72 10.13 -19.97
N THR A 142 -5.03 10.30 -20.14
CA THR A 142 -6.10 10.32 -19.14
C THR A 142 -6.12 9.08 -18.25
N ILE A 143 -5.70 7.91 -18.73
CA ILE A 143 -5.74 6.66 -17.95
C ILE A 143 -4.92 6.76 -16.66
N PHE A 144 -3.74 7.37 -16.71
CA PHE A 144 -2.92 7.55 -15.50
C PHE A 144 -3.65 8.44 -14.49
N ALA A 145 -4.21 9.56 -14.94
CA ALA A 145 -4.94 10.52 -14.10
C ALA A 145 -6.20 9.88 -13.50
N ILE A 146 -7.00 9.20 -14.32
CA ILE A 146 -8.19 8.45 -13.89
C ILE A 146 -7.84 7.37 -12.86
N LEU A 147 -6.78 6.59 -13.10
CA LEU A 147 -6.38 5.54 -12.16
C LEU A 147 -5.87 6.13 -10.84
N HIS A 148 -5.08 7.20 -10.90
CA HIS A 148 -4.62 7.91 -9.72
C HIS A 148 -5.80 8.49 -8.93
N ALA A 149 -6.75 9.14 -9.61
CA ALA A 149 -7.98 9.64 -9.02
C ALA A 149 -8.80 8.51 -8.37
N ALA A 150 -8.92 7.35 -9.02
CA ALA A 150 -9.60 6.19 -8.42
C ALA A 150 -8.94 5.74 -7.10
N PHE A 151 -7.61 5.73 -7.00
CA PHE A 151 -6.92 5.40 -5.75
C PHE A 151 -7.17 6.44 -4.66
N VAL A 152 -7.08 7.74 -5.00
CA VAL A 152 -7.36 8.83 -4.06
C VAL A 152 -8.80 8.75 -3.56
N ALA A 153 -9.76 8.56 -4.47
CA ALA A 153 -11.18 8.51 -4.14
C ALA A 153 -11.55 7.31 -3.26
N LEU A 154 -10.95 6.14 -3.51
CA LEU A 154 -11.26 4.91 -2.74
C LEU A 154 -10.63 4.90 -1.35
N ARG A 155 -9.44 5.48 -1.18
CA ARG A 155 -8.62 5.33 0.03
C ARG A 155 -9.37 5.66 1.34
N PRO A 156 -10.14 6.76 1.47
CA PRO A 156 -10.85 7.07 2.71
C PRO A 156 -11.91 6.02 3.11
N PHE A 157 -12.45 5.28 2.13
CA PHE A 157 -13.50 4.27 2.36
C PHE A 157 -12.94 2.90 2.76
N ILE A 158 -11.72 2.58 2.33
CA ILE A 158 -11.10 1.25 2.51
C ILE A 158 -9.96 1.25 3.54
N THR A 159 -9.73 2.37 4.21
CA THR A 159 -8.70 2.52 5.24
C THR A 159 -9.28 2.95 6.58
N ILE A 160 -8.63 2.52 7.65
CA ILE A 160 -8.90 2.93 9.03
C ILE A 160 -7.62 3.50 9.65
N ASN A 161 -7.80 4.31 10.68
CA ASN A 161 -6.75 4.66 11.60
C ASN A 161 -6.64 3.59 12.70
N ASN A 162 -5.44 3.10 12.94
CA ASN A 162 -5.12 2.33 14.13
C ASN A 162 -3.77 2.76 14.72
N LYS A 163 -3.49 2.34 15.95
CA LYS A 163 -2.27 2.70 16.70
C LYS A 163 -0.93 2.46 15.99
N HIS A 164 -0.92 1.66 14.92
CA HIS A 164 0.29 1.26 14.19
C HIS A 164 0.37 1.85 12.79
N ASN A 165 -0.75 2.32 12.23
CA ASN A 165 -0.84 2.84 10.87
C ASN A 165 -2.12 3.68 10.69
N ASN A 166 -1.95 4.96 10.39
CA ASN A 166 -3.04 5.90 10.19
C ASN A 166 -3.83 5.66 8.88
N GLN A 167 -3.28 4.87 7.96
CA GLN A 167 -3.92 4.46 6.71
C GLN A 167 -3.88 2.93 6.56
N SER A 168 -4.32 2.21 7.58
CA SER A 168 -4.37 0.76 7.53
C SER A 168 -5.51 0.31 6.62
N SER A 169 -5.19 -0.42 5.55
CA SER A 169 -6.23 -1.01 4.70
C SER A 169 -6.99 -2.12 5.43
N THR A 170 -8.31 -2.10 5.32
CA THR A 170 -9.23 -3.13 5.84
C THR A 170 -9.76 -4.05 4.76
N ALA A 171 -9.26 -3.91 3.53
CA ALA A 171 -9.70 -4.64 2.37
C ALA A 171 -8.54 -5.37 1.69
N LEU A 172 -8.82 -6.56 1.16
CA LEU A 172 -7.97 -7.17 0.16
C LEU A 172 -8.13 -6.41 -1.16
N ALA A 173 -7.08 -5.73 -1.60
CA ALA A 173 -7.05 -5.05 -2.89
C ALA A 173 -6.59 -6.02 -3.99
N HIS A 174 -7.39 -6.16 -5.04
CA HIS A 174 -7.08 -6.92 -6.24
C HIS A 174 -7.21 -6.01 -7.46
N MET A 175 -6.08 -5.80 -8.14
CA MET A 175 -5.95 -4.90 -9.28
C MET A 175 -5.64 -5.72 -10.53
N GLU A 176 -6.48 -5.60 -11.55
CA GLU A 176 -6.41 -6.40 -12.78
C GLU A 176 -6.26 -5.48 -14.00
N PHE A 177 -5.24 -5.74 -14.82
CA PHE A 177 -4.98 -5.02 -16.06
C PHE A 177 -5.28 -5.95 -17.25
N CYS A 178 -6.31 -5.61 -18.01
CA CYS A 178 -6.70 -6.35 -19.20
C CYS A 178 -5.95 -5.77 -20.42
N ILE A 179 -5.02 -6.51 -21.00
CA ILE A 179 -4.23 -6.06 -22.14
C ILE A 179 -4.50 -6.96 -23.34
N ARG A 180 -4.80 -6.36 -24.49
CA ARG A 180 -5.04 -7.07 -25.75
C ARG A 180 -4.26 -6.39 -26.87
N ASN A 181 -3.49 -7.17 -27.63
CA ASN A 181 -2.70 -6.69 -28.77
C ASN A 181 -1.82 -5.48 -28.42
N GLY A 182 -1.17 -5.50 -27.25
CA GLY A 182 -0.30 -4.41 -26.78
C GLY A 182 -1.04 -3.14 -26.33
N ARG A 183 -2.38 -3.17 -26.21
CA ARG A 183 -3.19 -2.05 -25.73
C ARG A 183 -3.87 -2.40 -24.42
N LEU A 184 -3.91 -1.43 -23.50
CA LEU A 184 -4.68 -1.55 -22.27
C LEU A 184 -6.17 -1.38 -22.60
N MET A 185 -6.96 -2.42 -22.34
CA MET A 185 -8.40 -2.45 -22.60
C MET A 185 -9.20 -2.07 -21.37
N CYS A 186 -8.82 -2.59 -20.19
CA CYS A 186 -9.45 -2.24 -18.92
C CYS A 186 -8.48 -2.29 -17.75
N VAL A 187 -8.77 -1.49 -16.72
CA VAL A 187 -8.25 -1.64 -15.37
C VAL A 187 -9.44 -1.92 -14.46
N ARG A 188 -9.36 -2.96 -13.63
CA ARG A 188 -10.39 -3.29 -12.65
C ARG A 188 -9.79 -3.24 -11.25
N LEU A 189 -10.41 -2.45 -10.39
CA LEU A 189 -10.07 -2.35 -8.97
C LEU A 189 -11.15 -3.08 -8.18
N LYS A 190 -10.80 -4.21 -7.56
CA LYS A 190 -11.69 -5.02 -6.73
C LYS A 190 -11.20 -4.93 -5.29
N HIS A 191 -12.08 -4.56 -4.38
CA HIS A 191 -11.79 -4.51 -2.95
C HIS A 191 -12.73 -5.44 -2.21
N PHE A 192 -12.16 -6.40 -1.48
CA PHE A 192 -12.92 -7.33 -0.66
C PHE A 192 -12.71 -6.95 0.80
N MET A 193 -13.74 -6.41 1.45
CA MET A 193 -13.67 -6.01 2.86
C MET A 193 -13.39 -7.25 3.72
N LEU A 194 -12.30 -7.22 4.47
CA LEU A 194 -11.89 -8.31 5.36
C LEU A 194 -12.37 -8.07 6.79
N ASP A 195 -12.34 -6.80 7.21
CA ASP A 195 -12.76 -6.38 8.54
C ASP A 195 -13.97 -5.44 8.45
N SER A 196 -15.01 -5.71 9.23
CA SER A 196 -16.04 -4.71 9.50
C SER A 196 -15.46 -3.65 10.45
N PRO A 197 -15.64 -2.34 10.18
CA PRO A 197 -15.22 -1.29 11.11
C PRO A 197 -15.79 -1.56 12.50
N SER A 198 -14.94 -1.85 13.48
CA SER A 198 -15.37 -2.01 14.87
C SER A 198 -15.65 -0.63 15.48
N ARG A 199 -16.37 -0.57 16.61
CA ARG A 199 -16.69 0.71 17.28
C ARG A 199 -15.46 1.59 17.57
N GLY A 200 -14.26 1.01 17.66
CA GLY A 200 -12.99 1.70 17.89
C GLY A 200 -12.10 1.92 16.67
N CYS A 201 -12.49 1.46 15.48
CA CYS A 201 -11.73 1.61 14.23
C CYS A 201 -12.66 2.08 13.12
N ARG A 202 -12.93 3.39 13.10
CA ARG A 202 -13.80 4.02 12.11
C ARG A 202 -13.05 4.18 10.79
N ALA A 203 -13.77 4.09 9.67
CA ALA A 203 -13.22 4.37 8.35
C ALA A 203 -12.72 5.82 8.28
N ASN A 204 -11.61 6.04 7.57
CA ASN A 204 -10.95 7.34 7.47
C ASN A 204 -11.83 8.42 6.83
N ILE A 205 -12.82 8.04 6.01
CA ILE A 205 -13.83 8.97 5.49
C ILE A 205 -14.53 9.77 6.60
N PHE A 206 -14.85 9.15 7.73
CA PHE A 206 -15.49 9.86 8.84
C PHE A 206 -14.52 10.82 9.51
N ALA A 207 -13.26 10.44 9.66
CA ALA A 207 -12.24 11.30 10.25
C ALA A 207 -11.92 12.50 9.36
N MET A 208 -11.84 12.28 8.05
CA MET A 208 -11.65 13.31 7.05
C MET A 208 -12.81 14.32 7.06
N LEU A 209 -14.07 13.86 7.02
CA LEU A 209 -15.23 14.76 7.07
C LEU A 209 -15.33 15.52 8.40
N ALA A 210 -14.99 14.87 9.51
CA ALA A 210 -14.99 15.49 10.84
C ALA A 210 -14.00 16.65 10.97
N ASN A 211 -12.82 16.48 10.38
CA ASN A 211 -11.68 17.37 10.62
C ASN A 211 -11.50 18.41 9.51
N ASP A 212 -11.90 18.10 8.27
CA ASP A 212 -11.59 18.93 7.10
C ASP A 212 -12.79 19.77 6.61
N LEU A 213 -14.02 19.39 6.94
CA LEU A 213 -15.18 20.26 6.69
C LEU A 213 -15.23 21.38 7.73
N ASP A 214 -15.54 22.60 7.26
CA ASP A 214 -15.84 23.70 8.14
C ASP A 214 -17.22 23.53 8.83
N GLU A 215 -17.52 24.36 9.82
CA GLU A 215 -18.77 24.25 10.57
C GLU A 215 -20.00 24.62 9.71
N HIS A 216 -19.83 25.46 8.68
CA HIS A 216 -20.92 25.82 7.78
C HIS A 216 -21.33 24.65 6.88
N ASP A 217 -20.34 23.97 6.28
CA ASP A 217 -20.57 22.76 5.49
C ASP A 217 -21.12 21.62 6.34
N LYS A 218 -20.63 21.46 7.58
CA LYS A 218 -21.19 20.48 8.52
C LYS A 218 -22.66 20.75 8.83
N GLU A 219 -23.04 22.02 9.02
CA GLU A 219 -24.44 22.40 9.24
C GLU A 219 -25.30 22.07 8.01
N ASN A 220 -24.82 22.39 6.81
CA ASN A 220 -25.51 22.08 5.55
C ASN A 220 -25.77 20.56 5.40
N TYR A 221 -24.80 19.72 5.74
CA TYR A 221 -24.95 18.26 5.70
C TYR A 221 -25.57 17.64 6.96
N ARG A 222 -26.00 18.46 7.93
CA ARG A 222 -26.53 18.03 9.23
C ARG A 222 -25.58 17.09 9.99
N ILE A 223 -24.28 17.31 9.83
CA ILE A 223 -23.22 16.59 10.55
C ILE A 223 -23.06 17.26 11.91
N SER A 224 -23.61 16.64 12.96
CA SER A 224 -23.57 17.18 14.30
C SER A 224 -22.19 17.03 14.95
N GLY A 225 -21.53 18.16 15.22
CA GLY A 225 -20.51 18.38 16.28
C GLY A 225 -19.41 17.34 16.45
N PHE A 226 -19.15 16.51 15.43
CA PHE A 226 -18.20 15.42 15.52
C PHE A 226 -16.82 15.96 15.23
N ARG A 227 -16.08 16.31 16.28
CA ARG A 227 -14.64 16.53 16.23
C ARG A 227 -13.96 15.31 16.82
N LEU A 228 -13.11 14.66 16.04
CA LEU A 228 -12.21 13.67 16.60
C LEU A 228 -11.21 14.42 17.49
N LYS A 229 -10.95 13.91 18.69
CA LYS A 229 -9.92 14.45 19.59
C LYS A 229 -8.49 14.18 19.08
N ASP A 230 -8.38 13.44 17.98
CA ASP A 230 -7.12 12.97 17.45
C ASP A 230 -6.58 13.99 16.44
N ASP A 231 -5.53 14.73 16.84
CA ASP A 231 -4.70 15.60 15.99
C ASP A 231 -3.84 14.80 14.97
N HIS A 232 -4.25 13.58 14.64
CA HIS A 232 -3.51 12.70 13.76
C HIS A 232 -3.61 13.21 12.32
N GLN A 233 -2.46 13.55 11.75
CA GLN A 233 -2.33 13.91 10.34
C GLN A 233 -2.48 12.66 9.46
N GLY A 234 -3.01 12.84 8.24
CA GLY A 234 -2.95 11.83 7.18
C GLY A 234 -4.23 11.04 6.89
N PHE A 235 -5.43 11.55 7.21
CA PHE A 235 -6.70 10.89 6.85
C PHE A 235 -7.14 11.10 5.39
N GLY A 236 -6.40 11.91 4.64
CA GLY A 236 -6.87 12.52 3.40
C GLY A 236 -7.53 13.87 3.69
N ASN A 237 -7.89 14.58 2.63
CA ASN A 237 -8.65 15.83 2.70
C ASN A 237 -9.77 15.81 1.64
N VAL A 238 -10.82 16.59 1.90
CA VAL A 238 -12.02 16.69 1.08
C VAL A 238 -11.71 17.31 -0.27
N ALA A 239 -10.76 18.24 -0.36
CA ALA A 239 -10.36 18.87 -1.61
C ALA A 239 -9.78 17.86 -2.62
N ASP A 240 -8.87 17.00 -2.17
CA ASP A 240 -8.27 15.92 -2.97
C ASP A 240 -9.32 14.88 -3.36
N LEU A 241 -10.20 14.49 -2.42
CA LEU A 241 -11.31 13.58 -2.72
C LEU A 241 -12.23 14.19 -3.80
N ARG A 242 -12.62 15.45 -3.66
CA ARG A 242 -13.48 16.16 -4.61
C ARG A 242 -12.83 16.28 -5.98
N SER A 243 -11.55 16.64 -6.03
CA SER A 243 -10.79 16.71 -7.28
C SER A 243 -10.72 15.33 -7.96
N ALA A 244 -10.45 14.28 -7.19
CA ALA A 244 -10.42 12.91 -7.70
C ALA A 244 -11.79 12.45 -8.22
N LEU A 245 -12.88 12.71 -7.49
CA LEU A 245 -14.23 12.35 -7.94
C LEU A 245 -14.63 13.10 -9.22
N THR A 246 -14.21 14.38 -9.34
CA THR A 246 -14.41 15.18 -10.56
C THR A 246 -13.67 14.57 -11.76
N GLU A 247 -12.41 14.15 -11.58
CA GLU A 247 -11.62 13.47 -12.61
C GLU A 247 -12.26 12.13 -13.04
N LEU A 248 -12.99 11.47 -12.13
CA LEU A 248 -13.78 10.26 -12.42
C LEU A 248 -15.14 10.55 -13.05
N GLY A 249 -15.49 11.82 -13.27
CA GLY A 249 -16.78 12.23 -13.85
C GLY A 249 -17.96 12.09 -12.88
N ILE A 250 -17.71 12.03 -11.57
CA ILE A 250 -18.75 12.01 -10.54
C ILE A 250 -19.03 13.45 -10.10
N SER A 251 -20.28 13.91 -10.25
CA SER A 251 -20.65 15.27 -9.90
C SER A 251 -20.58 15.48 -8.38
N HIS A 252 -20.18 16.69 -7.96
CA HIS A 252 -20.23 17.10 -6.56
C HIS A 252 -21.63 16.97 -5.97
N GLU A 253 -22.66 17.26 -6.77
CA GLU A 253 -24.07 17.18 -6.40
C GLU A 253 -24.52 15.73 -6.12
N ASP A 254 -23.81 14.73 -6.65
CA ASP A 254 -24.10 13.32 -6.37
C ASP A 254 -23.55 12.87 -5.00
N ILE A 255 -22.59 13.62 -4.44
CA ILE A 255 -21.82 13.23 -3.25
C ILE A 255 -22.33 13.98 -2.01
N PHE A 256 -22.61 15.27 -2.17
CA PHE A 256 -22.95 16.19 -1.09
C PHE A 256 -24.36 16.74 -1.32
N LYS A 257 -25.36 16.08 -0.73
CA LYS A 257 -26.79 16.47 -0.75
C LYS A 257 -27.28 16.82 0.65
#